data_AF-A0A954TFR0-F1
#
_entry.id   AF-A0A954TFR0-F1
#
_cell.length_a   1.000
_cell.length_b   1.000
_cell.length_c   1.000
_cell.angle_alpha   90.00
_cell.angle_beta   90.00
_cell.angle_gamma   90.00
#
_symmetry.space_group_name_H-M   'P 1'
#
loop_
_entity.id
_entity.type
_entity.pdbx_description
1 polymer ?
#
loop_
_entity_poly.entity_id
_entity_poly.type
_entity_poly.pdbx_seq_one_letter_code
_entity_poly.pdbx_strand_id
1 'polypeptide(L)'
;VLVGSQGTITSYDYEPTIRVQDAAHPQGVEVPADVLSAPTQNPIQYFVDCLRHGRPIEGPLSPTISRIGQQIVDTAYQSAQQKRTLPLLGG
;
A
#
# COMPACT_ATOMS: atom_id res chain seq x y z
N VAL A 1 0.22 -10.78 -2.07
CA VAL A 1 0.46 -11.34 -3.42
C VAL A 1 -0.29 -10.47 -4.43
N LEU A 2 0.42 -9.96 -5.43
CA LEU A 2 -0.15 -9.30 -6.59
C LEU A 2 -0.07 -10.27 -7.78
N VAL A 3 -1.20 -10.51 -8.44
CA VAL A 3 -1.29 -11.42 -9.60
C VAL A 3 -1.67 -10.59 -10.83
N GLY A 4 -0.85 -10.70 -11.88
CA GLY A 4 -1.11 -10.10 -13.19
C GLY A 4 -1.17 -11.18 -14.28
N SER A 5 -1.52 -10.76 -15.49
CA SER A 5 -1.56 -11.66 -16.65
C SER A 5 -0.19 -12.16 -17.09
N GLN A 6 0.90 -11.58 -16.58
CA GLN A 6 2.28 -11.91 -16.96
C GLN A 6 3.10 -12.52 -15.81
N GLY A 7 2.48 -12.75 -14.66
CA GLY A 7 3.19 -13.28 -13.50
C GLY A 7 2.68 -12.75 -12.17
N THR A 8 3.50 -12.92 -11.15
CA THR A 8 3.16 -12.59 -9.76
C THR A 8 4.29 -11.87 -9.04
N ILE A 9 3.92 -10.99 -8.11
CA ILE A 9 4.83 -10.37 -7.16
C ILE A 9 4.32 -10.68 -5.74
N THR A 10 5.19 -11.20 -4.88
CA THR A 10 4.87 -11.44 -3.46
C THR A 10 5.85 -10.71 -2.56
N SER A 11 5.34 -10.25 -1.43
CA SER A 11 6.10 -9.67 -0.33
C SER A 11 5.36 -10.08 0.93
N TYR A 12 6.04 -10.82 1.80
CA TYR A 12 5.51 -11.18 3.11
C TYR A 12 5.92 -10.14 4.17
N ASP A 13 5.26 -10.20 5.32
CA ASP A 13 5.47 -9.22 6.39
C ASP A 13 6.95 -9.14 6.78
N TYR A 14 7.50 -7.92 6.65
CA TYR A 14 8.88 -7.57 6.99
C TYR A 14 9.97 -8.35 6.23
N GLU A 15 9.63 -8.95 5.10
CA GLU A 15 10.59 -9.70 4.28
C GLU A 15 11.63 -8.75 3.65
N PRO A 16 12.94 -9.07 3.70
CA PRO A 16 13.99 -8.24 3.10
C PRO A 16 14.05 -8.40 1.56
N THR A 17 13.16 -9.18 0.99
CA THR A 17 13.07 -9.50 -0.44
C THR A 17 11.61 -9.45 -0.89
N ILE A 18 11.43 -9.36 -2.19
CA ILE A 18 10.17 -9.68 -2.86
C ILE A 18 10.42 -10.90 -3.77
N ARG A 19 9.40 -11.72 -4.00
CA ARG A 19 9.45 -12.77 -5.03
C ARG A 19 8.80 -12.26 -6.30
N VAL A 20 9.51 -12.37 -7.42
CA VAL A 20 9.00 -12.03 -8.75
C VAL A 20 8.98 -13.29 -9.60
N GLN A 21 7.82 -13.64 -10.14
CA GLN A 21 7.65 -14.76 -11.07
C GLN A 21 7.09 -14.26 -12.38
N ASP A 22 7.68 -14.71 -13.48
CA ASP A 22 7.28 -14.38 -14.85
C ASP A 22 7.54 -15.57 -15.79
N ALA A 23 7.42 -15.38 -17.11
CA ALA A 23 7.67 -16.43 -18.09
C ALA A 23 9.14 -16.86 -18.19
N ALA A 24 10.09 -15.96 -17.89
CA ALA A 24 11.52 -16.26 -17.90
C ALA A 24 11.96 -16.99 -16.62
N HIS A 25 11.28 -16.73 -15.51
CA HIS A 25 11.54 -17.28 -14.20
C HIS A 25 10.27 -17.93 -13.63
N PRO A 26 9.83 -19.07 -14.19
CA PRO A 26 8.55 -19.68 -13.81
C PRO A 26 8.52 -20.16 -12.35
N GLN A 27 9.67 -20.49 -11.76
CA GLN A 27 9.78 -20.80 -10.33
C GLN A 27 9.72 -19.54 -9.44
N GLY A 28 9.99 -18.37 -10.01
CA GLY A 28 10.16 -17.10 -9.30
C GLY A 28 11.57 -16.90 -8.72
N VAL A 29 12.02 -15.65 -8.71
CA VAL A 29 13.31 -15.21 -8.17
C VAL A 29 13.09 -14.25 -7.01
N GLU A 30 14.00 -14.27 -6.05
CA GLU A 30 14.04 -13.27 -4.98
C GLU A 30 14.78 -12.02 -5.46
N VAL A 31 14.17 -10.87 -5.22
CA VAL A 31 14.74 -9.54 -5.48
C VAL A 31 14.87 -8.83 -4.14
N PRO A 32 16.06 -8.34 -3.76
CA PRO A 32 16.24 -7.58 -2.52
C PRO A 32 15.33 -6.35 -2.48
N ALA A 33 14.70 -6.12 -1.33
CA ALA A 33 13.97 -4.89 -1.07
C ALA A 33 14.96 -3.77 -0.73
N ASP A 34 14.66 -2.55 -1.18
CA ASP A 34 15.48 -1.38 -0.85
C ASP A 34 15.43 -1.07 0.65
N VAL A 35 16.59 -0.77 1.23
CA VAL A 35 16.68 -0.32 2.63
C VAL A 35 16.21 1.13 2.71
N LEU A 36 15.15 1.38 3.46
CA LEU A 36 14.64 2.72 3.67
C LEU A 36 15.65 3.58 4.46
N SER A 37 15.87 4.80 3.98
CA SER A 37 16.76 5.78 4.60
C SER A 37 15.97 6.94 5.19
N ALA A 38 16.55 7.65 6.16
CA ALA A 38 15.92 8.85 6.71
C ALA A 38 15.77 9.91 5.60
N PRO A 39 14.64 10.65 5.54
CA PRO A 39 13.55 10.68 6.51
C PRO A 39 12.34 9.81 6.13
N THR A 40 12.47 8.84 5.23
CA THR A 40 11.33 8.04 4.70
C THR A 40 11.21 6.65 5.31
N GLN A 41 11.94 6.35 6.38
CA GLN A 41 11.95 5.03 7.03
C GLN A 41 10.62 4.65 7.67
N ASN A 42 9.83 5.63 8.08
CA ASN A 42 8.51 5.42 8.62
C ASN A 42 7.63 6.67 8.47
N PRO A 43 6.30 6.54 8.66
CA PRO A 43 5.36 7.65 8.51
C PRO A 43 5.65 8.86 9.40
N ILE A 44 6.18 8.66 10.61
CA ILE A 44 6.46 9.74 11.56
C ILE A 44 7.63 10.58 11.07
N GLN A 45 8.74 9.95 10.64
CA GLN A 45 9.88 10.67 10.09
C GLN A 45 9.47 11.48 8.86
N TYR A 46 8.72 10.88 7.93
CA TYR A 46 8.28 11.55 6.71
C TYR A 46 7.40 12.76 7.03
N PHE A 47 6.44 12.59 7.95
CA PHE A 47 5.56 13.67 8.40
C PHE A 47 6.36 14.84 9.00
N VAL A 48 7.28 14.55 9.92
CA VAL A 48 8.11 15.57 10.57
C VAL A 48 8.98 16.30 9.54
N ASP A 49 9.51 15.58 8.56
CA ASP A 49 10.31 16.17 7.48
C ASP A 49 9.50 17.12 6.59
N CYS A 50 8.29 16.72 6.18
CA CYS A 50 7.40 17.61 5.43
C CYS A 50 7.01 18.85 6.25
N LEU A 51 6.71 18.68 7.55
CA LEU A 51 6.37 19.79 8.42
C LEU A 51 7.52 20.79 8.56
N ARG A 52 8.75 20.31 8.78
CA ARG A 52 9.94 21.16 8.93
C ARG A 52 10.28 21.96 7.68
N HIS A 53 10.02 21.39 6.51
CA HIS A 53 10.34 22.00 5.22
C HIS A 53 9.14 22.67 4.54
N GLY A 54 7.98 22.74 5.21
CA GLY A 54 6.77 23.36 4.65
C GLY A 54 6.27 22.69 3.37
N ARG A 55 6.47 21.37 3.23
CA ARG A 55 6.04 20.60 2.06
C ARG A 55 4.69 19.93 2.28
N PRO A 56 3.90 19.71 1.22
CA PRO A 56 2.69 18.88 1.33
C PRO A 56 3.03 17.44 1.70
N ILE A 57 2.05 16.75 2.32
CA ILE A 57 2.10 15.31 2.60
C ILE A 57 1.54 14.59 1.38
N GLU A 58 2.32 13.70 0.81
CA GLU A 58 2.03 12.99 -0.43
C GLU A 58 2.00 11.47 -0.24
N GLY A 59 1.70 10.75 -1.32
CA GLY A 59 1.72 9.29 -1.36
C GLY A 59 0.71 8.66 -0.39
N PRO A 60 1.05 7.53 0.27
CA PRO A 60 0.11 6.75 1.07
C PRO A 60 -0.42 7.50 2.30
N LEU A 61 0.22 8.60 2.71
CA LEU A 61 -0.18 9.42 3.85
C LEU A 61 -0.93 10.69 3.44
N SER A 62 -1.12 10.93 2.14
CA SER A 62 -1.85 12.12 1.68
C SER A 62 -3.32 12.09 2.12
N PRO A 63 -3.93 13.24 2.46
CA PRO A 63 -5.32 13.31 2.87
C PRO A 63 -6.30 12.68 1.87
N THR A 64 -6.03 12.83 0.57
CA THR A 64 -6.84 12.24 -0.50
C THR A 64 -6.85 10.72 -0.42
N ILE A 65 -5.67 10.08 -0.31
CA ILE A 65 -5.55 8.62 -0.23
C ILE A 65 -6.11 8.11 1.09
N SER A 66 -5.82 8.78 2.22
CA SER A 66 -6.37 8.40 3.53
C SER A 66 -7.90 8.46 3.55
N ARG A 67 -8.50 9.48 2.92
CA ARG A 67 -9.96 9.59 2.80
C ARG A 67 -10.55 8.42 2.00
N ILE A 68 -9.96 8.07 0.86
CA ILE A 68 -10.41 6.94 0.05
C ILE A 68 -10.33 5.63 0.87
N GLY A 69 -9.22 5.41 1.58
CA GLY A 69 -9.06 4.25 2.46
C GLY A 69 -10.15 4.18 3.52
N GLN A 70 -10.46 5.30 4.18
CA GLN A 70 -11.52 5.37 5.18
C GLN A 70 -12.90 5.06 4.59
N GLN A 71 -13.21 5.60 3.41
CA GLN A 71 -14.47 5.31 2.71
C GLN A 71 -14.63 3.83 2.41
N ILE A 72 -13.56 3.14 1.98
CA ILE A 72 -13.57 1.69 1.74
C ILE A 72 -13.86 0.93 3.03
N VAL A 73 -13.18 1.27 4.13
CA VAL A 73 -13.37 0.62 5.44
C VAL A 73 -14.80 0.81 5.95
N ASP A 74 -15.32 2.03 5.90
CA ASP A 74 -16.67 2.34 6.35
C ASP A 74 -17.74 1.65 5.49
N THR A 75 -17.55 1.65 4.16
CA THR A 75 -18.44 0.91 3.25
C THR A 75 -18.41 -0.58 3.56
N ALA A 76 -17.25 -1.18 3.77
CA ALA A 76 -17.13 -2.60 4.11
C ALA A 76 -17.82 -2.94 5.44
N TYR A 77 -17.64 -2.10 6.46
CA TYR A 77 -18.33 -2.24 7.74
C TYR A 77 -19.86 -2.21 7.57
N GLN A 78 -20.37 -1.22 6.84
CA GLN A 78 -21.81 -1.09 6.58
C GLN A 78 -22.36 -2.23 5.71
N SER A 79 -21.60 -2.69 4.72
CA SER A 79 -21.96 -3.86 3.91
C SER A 79 -22.08 -5.13 4.75
N ALA A 80 -21.16 -5.34 5.70
CA ALA A 80 -21.21 -6.47 6.61
C ALA A 80 -22.45 -6.42 7.52
N GLN A 81 -22.75 -5.25 8.11
CA GLN A 81 -23.94 -5.04 8.94
C GLN A 81 -25.24 -5.30 8.16
N GLN A 82 -25.32 -4.84 6.91
CA GLN A 82 -26.51 -4.97 6.07
C GLN A 82 -26.57 -6.28 5.27
N LYS A 83 -25.53 -7.12 5.36
CA LYS A 83 -25.39 -8.39 4.64
C LYS A 83 -25.58 -8.25 3.12
N ARG A 84 -25.14 -7.12 2.56
CA ARG A 84 -25.17 -6.85 1.12
C ARG A 84 -24.06 -5.90 0.72
N THR A 85 -23.61 -6.01 -0.53
CA THR A 85 -22.63 -5.06 -1.10
C THR A 85 -23.27 -3.67 -1.24
N LEU A 86 -22.56 -2.65 -0.78
CA LEU A 86 -22.96 -1.25 -0.88
C LEU A 86 -22.04 -0.52 -1.87
N PRO A 87 -22.54 0.56 -2.51
CA PRO A 87 -21.65 1.49 -3.20
C PRO A 87 -20.71 2.18 -2.20
N LEU A 88 -19.59 2.70 -2.73
CA LEU A 88 -18.61 3.44 -1.93
C LEU A 88 -19.26 4.67 -1.27
N LEU A 89 -19.04 4.86 0.03
CA LEU A 89 -19.63 5.96 0.78
C LEU A 89 -18.92 7.28 0.45
N GLY A 90 -19.71 8.33 0.15
CA GLY A 90 -19.20 9.66 -0.16
C GLY A 90 -18.36 9.74 -1.45
N GLY A 91 -18.44 8.71 -2.29
CA GLY A 91 -17.95 8.72 -3.67
C GLY A 91 -18.94 9.35 -4.63
#